data_AF-A0A2D4WQ14-F1
#
_entry.id   AF-A0A2D4WQ14-F1
#
_cell.length_a   1.000
_cell.length_b   1.000
_cell.length_c   1.000
_cell.angle_alpha   90.00
_cell.angle_beta   90.00
_cell.angle_gamma   90.00
#
_symmetry.space_group_name_H-M   'P 1'
#
loop_
_entity.id
_entity.type
_entity.pdbx_description
1 polymer ?
#
loop_
_entity_poly.entity_id
_entity_poly.type
_entity_poly.pdbx_seq_one_letter_code
_entity_poly.pdbx_strand_id
1 'polypeptide(L)'
;MTQERGSELETQGGVRGRIFLFCFIFIFAASVVGTWFFGLDVVRNVKAQAIRSDTALRTVGYAILVATSDGGAFPLEVSEILDRELPAVIPGPLADPDPDPESGWPATFEEAMAGMEPVPLSDALELVLVSWPPERDLPPVLSVGGRPSGMIDARSTLDVVNGWLRNAGVRLAN
;
A
#
# COMPACT_ATOMS: atom_id res chain seq x y z
N MET A 1 -70.34 35.52 1.83
CA MET A 1 -69.02 35.79 1.19
C MET A 1 -67.87 35.31 2.08
N THR A 2 -67.92 34.10 2.63
CA THR A 2 -66.90 33.64 3.61
C THR A 2 -66.39 32.22 3.35
N GLN A 3 -66.89 31.55 2.31
CA GLN A 3 -66.60 30.14 2.04
C GLN A 3 -65.46 29.90 1.04
N GLU A 4 -65.12 30.89 0.19
CA GLU A 4 -64.03 30.74 -0.79
C GLU A 4 -62.62 30.93 -0.18
N ARG A 5 -62.49 31.67 0.92
CA ARG A 5 -61.19 31.95 1.55
C ARG A 5 -60.54 30.75 2.24
N GLY A 6 -61.32 29.75 2.67
CA GLY A 6 -60.80 28.56 3.35
C GLY A 6 -60.14 27.55 2.40
N SER A 7 -60.73 27.36 1.22
CA SER A 7 -60.23 26.41 0.20
C SER A 7 -58.91 26.86 -0.43
N GLU A 8 -58.73 28.16 -0.66
CA GLU A 8 -57.48 28.71 -1.22
C GLU A 8 -56.29 28.56 -0.25
N LEU A 9 -56.53 28.68 1.06
CA LEU A 9 -55.49 28.54 2.10
C LEU A 9 -55.05 27.09 2.29
N GLU A 10 -55.98 26.11 2.27
CA GLU A 10 -55.63 24.69 2.31
C GLU A 10 -54.87 24.23 1.05
N THR A 11 -55.27 24.72 -0.12
CA THR A 11 -54.59 24.41 -1.39
C THR A 11 -53.18 25.04 -1.45
N GLN A 12 -53.01 26.26 -0.95
CA GLN A 12 -51.68 26.90 -0.83
C GLN A 12 -50.77 26.20 0.19
N GLY A 13 -51.31 25.74 1.32
CA GLY A 13 -50.57 24.97 2.33
C GLY A 13 -50.07 23.63 1.79
N GLY A 14 -50.91 22.91 1.02
CA GLY A 14 -50.54 21.64 0.39
C GLY A 14 -49.51 21.78 -0.74
N VAL A 15 -49.58 22.85 -1.55
CA VAL A 15 -48.63 23.11 -2.64
C VAL A 15 -47.26 23.56 -2.08
N ARG A 16 -47.23 24.46 -1.09
CA ARG A 16 -45.98 24.88 -0.43
C ARG A 16 -45.32 23.73 0.33
N GLY A 17 -46.12 22.87 0.99
CA GLY A 17 -45.63 21.66 1.64
C GLY A 17 -45.05 20.65 0.66
N ARG A 18 -45.68 20.43 -0.51
CA ARG A 18 -45.13 19.58 -1.58
C ARG A 18 -43.83 20.13 -2.16
N ILE A 19 -43.77 21.43 -2.44
CA ILE A 19 -42.53 22.05 -2.96
C ILE A 19 -41.39 21.90 -1.95
N PHE A 20 -41.65 22.19 -0.67
CA PHE A 20 -40.64 22.01 0.38
C PHE A 20 -40.18 20.55 0.49
N LEU A 21 -41.12 19.59 0.45
CA LEU A 21 -40.80 18.16 0.48
C LEU A 21 -39.93 17.75 -0.71
N PHE A 22 -40.25 18.21 -1.93
CA PHE A 22 -39.42 17.94 -3.11
C PHE A 22 -38.03 18.57 -3.00
N CYS A 23 -37.91 19.81 -2.53
CA CYS A 23 -36.61 20.45 -2.31
C CYS A 23 -35.79 19.69 -1.25
N PHE A 24 -36.43 19.23 -0.16
CA PHE A 24 -35.77 18.46 0.87
C PHE A 24 -35.29 17.10 0.36
N ILE A 25 -36.15 16.36 -0.36
CA ILE A 25 -35.78 15.08 -0.99
C ILE A 25 -34.63 15.29 -1.97
N PHE A 26 -34.66 16.35 -2.77
CA PHE A 26 -33.60 16.65 -3.73
C PHE A 26 -32.26 16.92 -3.04
N ILE A 27 -32.23 17.77 -2.01
CA ILE A 27 -31.02 18.07 -1.23
C ILE A 27 -30.51 16.81 -0.53
N PHE A 28 -31.41 16.01 0.05
CA PHE A 28 -31.06 14.77 0.71
C PHE A 28 -30.47 13.76 -0.27
N ALA A 29 -31.12 13.54 -1.42
CA ALA A 29 -30.63 12.66 -2.47
C ALA A 29 -29.27 13.14 -3.02
N ALA A 30 -29.10 14.44 -3.25
CA ALA A 30 -27.83 15.01 -3.68
C ALA A 30 -26.72 14.80 -2.64
N SER A 31 -27.03 14.94 -1.35
CA SER A 31 -26.09 14.72 -0.25
C SER A 31 -25.67 13.25 -0.13
N VAL A 32 -26.62 12.31 -0.30
CA VAL A 32 -26.34 10.86 -0.32
C VAL A 32 -25.44 10.49 -1.50
N VAL A 33 -25.75 10.99 -2.70
CA VAL A 33 -24.94 10.75 -3.89
C VAL A 33 -23.54 11.36 -3.73
N GLY A 34 -23.43 12.59 -3.22
CA GLY A 34 -22.14 13.22 -2.96
C GLY A 34 -21.29 12.44 -1.96
N THR A 35 -21.90 11.96 -0.86
CA THR A 35 -21.21 11.15 0.15
C THR A 35 -20.76 9.81 -0.44
N TRP A 36 -21.57 9.19 -1.31
CA TRP A 36 -21.21 7.96 -2.00
C TRP A 36 -19.99 8.13 -2.90
N PHE A 37 -19.98 9.17 -3.75
CA PHE A 37 -18.84 9.45 -4.63
C PHE A 37 -17.57 9.74 -3.84
N PHE A 38 -17.68 10.52 -2.76
CA PHE A 38 -16.55 10.79 -1.88
C PHE A 38 -16.01 9.51 -1.23
N GLY A 39 -16.90 8.62 -0.77
CA GLY A 39 -16.50 7.32 -0.23
C GLY A 39 -15.75 6.46 -1.24
N LEU A 40 -16.21 6.42 -2.50
CA LEU A 40 -15.52 5.70 -3.58
C LEU A 40 -14.14 6.29 -3.88
N ASP A 41 -14.02 7.62 -3.90
CA ASP A 41 -12.77 8.31 -4.21
C ASP A 41 -11.71 8.07 -3.13
N VAL A 42 -12.11 8.17 -1.85
CA VAL A 42 -11.23 7.86 -0.71
C VAL A 42 -10.74 6.42 -0.79
N VAL A 43 -11.62 5.45 -1.04
CA VAL A 43 -11.22 4.03 -1.15
C VAL A 43 -10.26 3.81 -2.31
N ARG A 44 -10.50 4.44 -3.46
CA ARG A 44 -9.60 4.36 -4.62
C ARG A 44 -8.23 4.94 -4.32
N ASN A 45 -8.18 6.10 -3.67
CA ASN A 45 -6.93 6.76 -3.32
C ASN A 45 -6.12 5.94 -2.29
N VAL A 46 -6.77 5.39 -1.26
CA VAL A 46 -6.12 4.51 -0.28
C VAL A 46 -5.58 3.25 -0.94
N LYS A 47 -6.33 2.63 -1.85
CA LYS A 47 -5.85 1.46 -2.60
C LYS A 47 -4.64 1.80 -3.48
N ALA A 48 -4.66 2.93 -4.17
CA ALA A 48 -3.55 3.37 -4.99
C ALA A 48 -2.29 3.64 -4.14
N GLN A 49 -2.45 4.26 -2.97
CA GLN A 49 -1.36 4.48 -2.02
C GLN A 49 -0.82 3.17 -1.44
N ALA A 50 -1.69 2.19 -1.16
CA ALA A 50 -1.30 0.87 -0.68
C ALA A 50 -0.46 0.13 -1.72
N ILE A 51 -0.89 0.10 -2.99
CA ILE A 51 -0.13 -0.51 -4.08
C ILE A 51 1.25 0.14 -4.19
N ARG A 52 1.31 1.48 -4.17
CA ARG A 52 2.59 2.20 -4.28
C ARG A 52 3.53 1.89 -3.11
N SER A 53 3.01 1.81 -1.89
CA SER A 53 3.80 1.47 -0.69
C SER A 53 4.27 0.02 -0.72
N ASP A 54 3.43 -0.90 -1.20
CA ASP A 54 3.75 -2.32 -1.33
C ASP A 54 4.82 -2.58 -2.39
N THR A 55 4.72 -1.94 -3.55
CA THR A 55 5.78 -2.02 -4.56
C THR A 55 7.07 -1.42 -4.00
N ALA A 56 7.02 -0.27 -3.33
CA ALA A 56 8.21 0.34 -2.74
C ALA A 56 8.89 -0.57 -1.71
N LEU A 57 8.10 -1.23 -0.84
CA LEU A 57 8.61 -2.23 0.11
C LEU A 57 9.33 -3.37 -0.61
N ARG A 58 8.73 -3.91 -1.66
CA ARG A 58 9.30 -5.02 -2.42
C ARG A 58 10.56 -4.62 -3.18
N THR A 59 10.59 -3.41 -3.77
CA THR A 59 11.79 -2.90 -4.45
C THR A 59 12.94 -2.74 -3.45
N VAL A 60 12.69 -2.09 -2.31
CA VAL A 60 13.72 -1.88 -1.27
C VAL A 60 14.16 -3.21 -0.67
N GLY A 61 13.22 -4.11 -0.38
CA GLY A 61 13.52 -5.45 0.12
C GLY A 61 14.41 -6.24 -0.84
N TYR A 62 14.09 -6.22 -2.13
CA TYR A 62 14.91 -6.87 -3.16
C TYR A 62 16.30 -6.23 -3.29
N ALA A 63 16.40 -4.91 -3.25
CA ALA A 63 17.68 -4.20 -3.27
C ALA A 63 18.59 -4.62 -2.10
N ILE A 64 18.02 -4.76 -0.90
CA ILE A 64 18.73 -5.23 0.28
C ILE A 64 19.18 -6.68 0.08
N LEU A 65 18.33 -7.57 -0.45
CA LEU A 65 18.71 -8.96 -0.71
C LEU A 65 19.85 -9.07 -1.72
N VAL A 66 19.82 -8.29 -2.82
CA VAL A 66 20.90 -8.24 -3.80
C VAL A 66 22.21 -7.79 -3.15
N ALA A 67 22.19 -6.69 -2.41
CA ALA A 67 23.37 -6.19 -1.72
C ALA A 67 23.91 -7.17 -0.67
N THR A 68 22.99 -7.86 0.01
CA THR A 68 23.30 -8.87 1.03
C THR A 68 23.94 -10.11 0.41
N SER A 69 23.42 -10.56 -0.73
CA SER A 69 23.97 -11.73 -1.44
C SER A 69 25.34 -11.44 -2.06
N ASP A 70 25.52 -10.24 -2.61
CA ASP A 70 26.82 -9.79 -3.15
C ASP A 70 27.88 -9.61 -2.06
N GLY A 71 27.49 -9.02 -0.93
CA GLY A 71 28.39 -8.69 0.18
C GLY A 71 28.61 -9.83 1.19
N GLY A 72 27.77 -10.88 1.13
CA GLY A 72 27.74 -11.96 2.11
C GLY A 72 27.26 -11.56 3.51
N ALA A 73 26.77 -10.32 3.68
CA ALA A 73 26.31 -9.77 4.94
C ALA A 73 25.34 -8.61 4.70
N PHE A 74 24.49 -8.28 5.68
CA PHE A 74 23.50 -7.21 5.49
C PHE A 74 24.15 -5.83 5.35
N PRO A 75 23.57 -4.93 4.53
CA PRO A 75 23.97 -3.54 4.47
C PRO A 75 23.61 -2.81 5.78
N LEU A 76 24.47 -1.85 6.17
CA LEU A 76 24.30 -1.06 7.40
C LEU A 76 23.70 0.32 7.14
N GLU A 77 23.65 0.74 5.88
CA GLU A 77 23.20 2.07 5.50
C GLU A 77 22.65 2.11 4.07
N VAL A 78 21.86 3.16 3.79
CA VAL A 78 21.19 3.38 2.50
C VAL A 78 22.18 3.49 1.34
N SER A 79 23.36 4.09 1.57
CA SER A 79 24.42 4.25 0.55
C SER A 79 24.90 2.92 -0.01
N GLU A 80 24.80 1.82 0.74
CA GLU A 80 25.18 0.50 0.25
C GLU A 80 24.18 -0.07 -0.78
N ILE A 81 22.97 0.48 -0.88
CA ILE A 81 21.94 0.00 -1.82
C ILE A 81 21.56 1.02 -2.89
N LEU A 82 21.74 2.32 -2.64
CA LEU A 82 21.17 3.40 -3.47
C LEU A 82 21.66 3.39 -4.93
N ASP A 83 22.96 3.14 -5.14
CA ASP A 83 23.59 3.20 -6.46
C ASP A 83 23.74 1.82 -7.12
N ARG A 84 23.17 0.77 -6.52
CA ARG A 84 23.26 -0.59 -7.06
C ARG A 84 22.24 -0.79 -8.18
N GLU A 85 22.68 -1.43 -9.25
CA GLU A 85 21.76 -1.99 -10.24
C GLU A 85 20.96 -3.14 -9.63
N LEU A 86 19.67 -3.21 -9.94
CA LEU A 86 18.79 -4.30 -9.53
C LEU A 86 18.79 -5.37 -10.62
N PRO A 87 19.58 -6.45 -10.49
CA PRO A 87 19.62 -7.50 -11.49
C PRO A 87 18.30 -8.26 -11.55
N ALA A 88 17.99 -8.84 -12.71
CA ALA A 88 16.80 -9.66 -12.90
C ALA A 88 16.78 -10.91 -11.98
N VAL A 89 17.95 -11.42 -11.60
CA VAL A 89 18.14 -12.57 -10.71
C VAL A 89 19.13 -12.18 -9.63
N ILE A 90 18.85 -12.58 -8.38
CA ILE A 90 19.77 -12.34 -7.27
C ILE A 90 21.07 -13.14 -7.51
N PRO A 91 22.24 -12.49 -7.49
CA PRO A 91 23.52 -13.19 -7.64
C PRO A 91 23.91 -13.92 -6.34
N GLY A 92 24.84 -14.87 -6.40
CA GLY A 92 25.49 -15.41 -5.19
C GLY A 92 24.64 -16.41 -4.37
N PRO A 93 24.84 -16.51 -3.05
CA PRO A 93 24.28 -17.58 -2.21
C PRO A 93 22.75 -17.53 -2.05
N LEU A 94 22.12 -16.39 -2.34
CA LEU A 94 20.67 -16.21 -2.34
C LEU A 94 20.02 -16.38 -3.73
N ALA A 95 20.79 -16.82 -4.74
CA ALA A 95 20.27 -17.08 -6.09
C ALA A 95 19.26 -18.23 -6.14
N ASP A 96 19.43 -19.22 -5.26
CA ASP A 96 18.44 -20.28 -5.08
C ASP A 96 17.35 -19.79 -4.11
N PRO A 97 16.06 -19.82 -4.51
CA PRO A 97 14.98 -19.42 -3.62
C PRO A 97 14.90 -20.35 -2.42
N ASP A 98 14.50 -19.81 -1.28
CA ASP A 98 14.22 -20.64 -0.09
C ASP A 98 13.07 -21.62 -0.41
N PRO A 99 13.15 -22.89 0.04
CA PRO A 99 12.09 -23.86 -0.15
C PRO A 99 10.76 -23.48 0.52
N ASP A 100 10.73 -22.51 1.43
CA ASP A 100 9.48 -21.97 1.99
C ASP A 100 8.78 -21.02 0.98
N PRO A 101 7.68 -21.43 0.33
CA PRO A 101 6.96 -20.59 -0.64
C PRO A 101 6.24 -19.40 0.01
N GLU A 102 6.06 -19.42 1.33
CA GLU A 102 5.27 -18.45 2.06
C GLU A 102 6.10 -17.39 2.79
N SER A 103 7.37 -17.68 3.08
CA SER A 103 8.27 -16.73 3.74
C SER A 103 9.66 -16.64 3.10
N GLY A 104 9.94 -17.50 2.12
CA GLY A 104 11.18 -17.49 1.35
C GLY A 104 11.40 -16.21 0.58
N TRP A 105 12.67 -15.84 0.40
CA TRP A 105 13.02 -14.70 -0.43
C TRP A 105 12.82 -15.04 -1.92
N PRO A 106 12.44 -14.06 -2.75
CA PRO A 106 12.33 -14.25 -4.19
C PRO A 106 13.71 -14.43 -4.82
N ALA A 107 13.86 -15.33 -5.79
CA ALA A 107 15.12 -15.49 -6.52
C ALA A 107 15.27 -14.46 -7.65
N THR A 108 14.14 -13.97 -8.17
CA THR A 108 14.11 -13.02 -9.28
C THR A 108 13.38 -11.73 -8.93
N PHE A 109 13.70 -10.66 -9.66
CA PHE A 109 13.04 -9.38 -9.50
C PHE A 109 11.55 -9.45 -9.88
N GLU A 110 11.21 -10.23 -10.89
CA GLU A 110 9.83 -10.44 -11.32
C GLU A 110 8.99 -11.12 -10.23
N GLU A 111 9.54 -12.16 -9.58
CA GLU A 111 8.92 -12.81 -8.43
C GLU A 111 8.75 -11.84 -7.25
N ALA A 112 9.77 -11.03 -6.98
CA ALA A 112 9.72 -10.02 -5.92
C ALA A 112 8.58 -9.01 -6.16
N MET A 113 8.32 -8.65 -7.42
CA MET A 113 7.24 -7.73 -7.78
C MET A 113 5.86 -8.40 -7.82
N ALA A 114 5.76 -9.73 -7.97
CA ALA A 114 4.51 -10.49 -8.14
C ALA A 114 3.53 -9.83 -9.11
N GLY A 115 4.03 -9.38 -10.26
CA GLY A 115 3.23 -8.74 -11.31
C GLY A 115 2.86 -7.28 -11.06
N MET A 116 3.40 -6.63 -10.02
CA MET A 116 3.28 -5.18 -9.85
C MET A 116 4.34 -4.42 -10.66
N GLU A 117 3.99 -3.23 -11.13
CA GLU A 117 4.93 -2.35 -11.83
C GLU A 117 5.95 -1.82 -10.81
N PRO A 118 7.27 -2.01 -11.02
CA PRO A 118 8.30 -1.59 -10.08
C PRO A 118 8.40 -0.06 -9.95
N VAL A 119 8.62 0.39 -8.72
CA VAL A 119 8.95 1.79 -8.43
C VAL A 119 10.48 1.94 -8.42
N PRO A 120 11.06 3.01 -9.00
CA PRO A 120 12.50 3.27 -8.91
C PRO A 120 12.99 3.27 -7.46
N LEU A 121 14.19 2.74 -7.21
CA LEU A 121 14.71 2.59 -5.84
C LEU A 121 14.81 3.93 -5.09
N SER A 122 15.21 5.00 -5.78
CA SER A 122 15.24 6.36 -5.22
C SER A 122 13.89 6.78 -4.64
N ASP A 123 12.82 6.57 -5.41
CA ASP A 123 11.47 6.96 -5.06
C ASP A 123 10.90 6.01 -3.99
N ALA A 124 11.29 4.74 -4.03
CA ALA A 124 10.89 3.74 -3.05
C ALA A 124 11.47 4.06 -1.66
N LEU A 125 12.71 4.55 -1.60
CA LEU A 125 13.37 4.97 -0.35
C LEU A 125 12.75 6.22 0.28
N GLU A 126 11.99 7.03 -0.46
CA GLU A 126 11.20 8.14 0.12
C GLU A 126 9.92 7.64 0.83
N LEU A 127 9.43 6.46 0.43
CA LEU A 127 8.19 5.88 0.93
C LEU A 127 8.42 4.87 2.06
N VAL A 128 9.55 4.19 2.04
CA VAL A 128 9.92 3.13 2.98
C VAL A 128 10.94 3.66 3.98
N LEU A 129 10.68 3.41 5.26
CA LEU A 129 11.63 3.60 6.34
C LEU A 129 12.37 2.29 6.56
N VAL A 130 13.70 2.32 6.47
CA VAL A 130 14.56 1.19 6.79
C VAL A 130 15.24 1.44 8.13
N SER A 131 15.00 0.56 9.09
CA SER A 131 15.73 0.52 10.35
C SER A 131 16.97 -0.36 10.16
N TRP A 132 18.11 0.28 10.02
CA TRP A 132 19.40 -0.40 9.83
C TRP A 132 19.92 -0.98 11.15
N PRO A 133 20.49 -2.19 11.13
CA PRO A 133 21.09 -2.80 12.32
C PRO A 133 22.45 -2.14 12.65
N PRO A 134 22.93 -2.24 13.90
CA PRO A 134 24.27 -1.79 14.27
C PRO A 134 25.37 -2.74 13.77
N GLU A 135 25.02 -3.99 13.46
CA GLU A 135 25.94 -5.07 13.09
C GLU A 135 25.39 -5.80 11.83
N ARG A 136 26.27 -6.37 11.01
CA ARG A 136 25.92 -6.93 9.67
C ARG A 136 25.29 -8.32 9.71
N ASP A 137 25.22 -8.93 10.88
CA ASP A 137 24.66 -10.25 11.14
C ASP A 137 23.14 -10.23 11.36
N LEU A 138 22.58 -9.05 11.64
CA LEU A 138 21.15 -8.85 11.83
C LEU A 138 20.50 -8.30 10.55
N PRO A 139 19.30 -8.77 10.18
CA PRO A 139 18.57 -8.21 9.05
C PRO A 139 18.02 -6.81 9.38
N PRO A 140 18.04 -5.86 8.43
CA PRO A 140 17.33 -4.59 8.58
C PRO A 140 15.81 -4.82 8.60
N VAL A 141 15.08 -3.88 9.22
CA VAL A 141 13.62 -3.95 9.33
C VAL A 141 12.98 -2.81 8.54
N LEU A 142 12.05 -3.15 7.65
CA LEU A 142 11.32 -2.20 6.82
C LEU A 142 9.98 -1.81 7.47
N SER A 143 9.62 -0.54 7.31
CA SER A 143 8.34 0.04 7.71
C SER A 143 7.85 1.06 6.70
N VAL A 144 6.53 1.26 6.63
CA VAL A 144 5.90 2.29 5.77
C VAL A 144 5.47 3.53 6.55
N GLY A 145 5.90 3.68 7.82
CA GLY A 145 5.69 4.90 8.60
C GLY A 145 4.23 5.27 8.83
N GLY A 146 3.34 4.27 8.93
CA GLY A 146 1.90 4.47 9.11
C GLY A 146 1.11 4.69 7.81
N ARG A 147 1.77 4.63 6.64
CA ARG A 147 1.09 4.60 5.34
C ARG A 147 0.33 3.27 5.17
N PRO A 148 -0.79 3.25 4.43
CA PRO A 148 -1.49 2.01 4.15
C PRO A 148 -0.60 1.07 3.34
N SER A 149 -0.57 -0.21 3.72
CA SER A 149 0.00 -1.31 2.94
C SER A 149 -1.09 -2.34 2.64
N GLY A 150 -0.95 -3.06 1.54
CA GLY A 150 -1.86 -4.13 1.17
C GLY A 150 -1.77 -5.33 2.10
N MET A 151 -2.82 -6.16 2.08
CA MET A 151 -2.81 -7.50 2.65
C MET A 151 -2.72 -8.53 1.52
N ILE A 152 -1.84 -9.50 1.69
CA ILE A 152 -1.66 -10.67 0.84
C ILE A 152 -1.91 -11.88 1.73
N ASP A 153 -2.95 -12.66 1.44
CA ASP A 153 -3.25 -13.92 2.13
C ASP A 153 -3.21 -13.82 3.68
N ALA A 154 -3.90 -12.80 4.21
CA ALA A 154 -3.99 -12.46 5.64
C ALA A 154 -2.71 -11.93 6.32
N ARG A 155 -1.62 -11.70 5.57
CA ARG A 155 -0.39 -11.04 6.03
C ARG A 155 -0.20 -9.70 5.32
N SER A 156 0.50 -8.75 5.94
CA SER A 156 0.83 -7.50 5.25
C SER A 156 2.01 -7.73 4.30
N THR A 157 2.10 -6.95 3.21
CA THR A 157 3.29 -6.95 2.34
C THR A 157 4.58 -6.67 3.14
N LEU A 158 4.47 -5.87 4.21
CA LEU A 158 5.55 -5.62 5.16
C LEU A 158 6.01 -6.89 5.88
N ASP A 159 5.09 -7.75 6.32
CA ASP A 159 5.43 -9.00 6.99
C ASP A 159 6.14 -9.98 6.05
N VAL A 160 5.70 -10.01 4.79
CA VAL A 160 6.30 -10.83 3.73
C VAL A 160 7.74 -10.38 3.46
N VAL A 161 7.95 -9.09 3.18
CA VAL A 161 9.29 -8.56 2.86
C VAL A 161 10.25 -8.68 4.04
N ASN A 162 9.80 -8.37 5.26
CA ASN A 162 10.62 -8.59 6.46
C ASN A 162 10.88 -10.09 6.71
N GLY A 163 9.98 -10.98 6.27
CA GLY A 163 10.18 -12.42 6.26
C GLY A 163 11.35 -12.83 5.37
N TRP A 164 11.42 -12.29 4.15
CA TRP A 164 12.52 -12.53 3.21
C TRP A 164 13.88 -12.22 3.83
N LEU A 165 14.00 -11.03 4.44
CA LEU A 165 15.26 -10.60 5.04
C LEU A 165 15.67 -11.46 6.23
N ARG A 166 14.71 -11.86 7.07
CA ARG A 166 15.01 -12.78 8.18
C ARG A 166 15.53 -14.13 7.69
N ASN A 167 14.87 -14.71 6.69
CA ASN A 167 15.27 -16.02 6.16
C ASN A 167 16.60 -15.96 5.41
N ALA A 168 16.84 -14.88 4.65
CA ALA A 168 18.14 -14.65 4.03
C ALA A 168 19.27 -14.56 5.08
N GLY A 169 19.00 -13.95 6.23
CA GLY A 169 19.94 -13.89 7.35
C GLY A 169 20.23 -15.27 7.94
N VAL A 170 19.21 -16.10 8.12
CA VAL A 170 19.36 -17.49 8.55
C VAL A 170 20.18 -18.29 7.53
N ARG A 171 19.98 -18.07 6.23
CA ARG A 171 20.74 -18.74 5.17
C ARG A 171 22.22 -18.38 5.20
N LEU A 172 22.56 -17.11 5.42
CA LEU A 172 23.95 -16.64 5.48
C LEU A 172 24.69 -17.03 6.76
N ALA A 173 23.97 -17.30 7.85
CA ALA A 173 24.54 -17.76 9.10
C ALA A 173 24.93 -19.26 9.10
N ASN A 174 24.46 -20.03 8.11
CA ASN A 174 24.70 -21.47 7.96
C ASN A 174 25.70 -21.78 6.84
#